data_AF-A0A5U6SPW2-F1
#
_entry.id   AF-A0A5U6SPW2-F1
#
_cell.length_a   1.000
_cell.length_b   1.000
_cell.length_c   1.000
_cell.angle_alpha   90.00
_cell.angle_beta   90.00
_cell.angle_gamma   90.00
#
_symmetry.space_group_name_H-M   'P 1'
#
loop_
_entity.id
_entity.type
_entity.pdbx_description
1 polymer ?
#
loop_
_entity_poly.entity_id
_entity_poly.type
_entity_poly.pdbx_seq_one_letter_code
_entity_poly.pdbx_strand_id
1 'polypeptide(L)' 'MKITADQFVTRSGRSVLTNDGQQGMGGEPGAGSTTERKQGQVAAAIYANCAELDNNLCDL' A
#
# COMPACT_ATOMS: atom_id res chain seq x y z
N MET A 1 -0.79 16.11 4.48
CA MET A 1 -1.37 14.82 4.92
C MET A 1 -0.24 13.81 4.99
N LYS A 2 -0.12 12.98 6.05
CA LYS A 2 0.95 11.98 6.14
C LYS A 2 0.38 10.63 5.68
N ILE A 3 0.96 10.06 4.64
CA ILE A 3 0.61 8.70 4.21
C ILE A 3 1.37 7.70 5.10
N THR A 4 0.66 6.70 5.61
CA THR A 4 1.20 5.64 6.46
C THR A 4 0.84 4.27 5.90
N ALA A 5 1.67 3.25 6.17
CA ALA A 5 1.50 1.93 5.56
C ALA A 5 0.15 1.28 5.92
N ASP A 6 -0.38 1.57 7.11
CA ASP A 6 -1.68 1.09 7.60
C ASP A 6 -2.90 1.64 6.85
N GLN A 7 -2.72 2.68 6.02
CA GLN A 7 -3.79 3.21 5.17
C GLN A 7 -4.02 2.36 3.91
N PHE A 8 -3.06 1.52 3.53
CA PHE A 8 -3.17 0.63 2.38
C PHE A 8 -3.79 -0.70 2.79
N VAL A 9 -5.11 -0.75 2.74
CA VAL A 9 -5.89 -1.94 3.11
C VAL A 9 -6.77 -2.43 1.96
N THR A 10 -7.03 -3.73 1.92
CA THR A 10 -8.04 -4.31 1.03
C THR A 10 -9.44 -3.89 1.47
N ARG A 11 -10.45 -4.20 0.64
CA ARG A 11 -11.87 -4.01 1.01
C ARG A 11 -12.24 -4.70 2.33
N SER A 12 -11.60 -5.81 2.68
CA SER A 12 -11.84 -6.52 3.94
C SER A 12 -11.05 -5.96 5.12
N GLY A 13 -10.30 -4.86 4.92
CA GLY A 13 -9.51 -4.20 5.96
C GLY A 13 -8.15 -4.86 6.24
N ARG A 14 -7.68 -5.78 5.38
CA ARG A 14 -6.36 -6.40 5.55
C ARG A 14 -5.28 -5.51 4.94
N SER A 15 -4.19 -5.25 5.66
CA SER A 15 -3.05 -4.48 5.14
C SER A 15 -2.45 -5.16 3.90
N VAL A 16 -2.17 -4.40 2.85
CA VAL A 16 -1.44 -4.86 1.66
C VAL A 16 0.05 -4.50 1.70
N LEU A 17 0.50 -3.92 2.82
CA LEU A 17 1.89 -3.64 3.12
C LEU A 17 2.35 -4.28 4.44
N THR A 18 3.65 -4.50 4.55
CA THR A 18 4.34 -4.72 5.82
C THR A 18 4.42 -3.41 6.61
N ASN A 19 4.79 -3.49 7.89
CA ASN A 19 5.01 -2.30 8.72
C ASN A 19 6.09 -1.35 8.15
N ASP A 20 7.01 -1.91 7.36
CA ASP A 20 8.10 -1.17 6.69
C ASP A 20 7.70 -0.64 5.30
N GLY A 21 6.43 -0.78 4.91
CA GLY A 21 5.90 -0.30 3.64
C GLY A 21 6.27 -1.14 2.42
N GLN A 22 6.75 -2.37 2.62
CA GLN A 22 7.00 -3.31 1.54
C GLN A 22 5.75 -4.12 1.21
N GLN A 23 5.70 -4.71 0.02
CA GLN A 23 4.59 -5.57 -0.40
C GLN A 23 4.46 -6.81 0.52
N GLY A 24 3.29 -6.99 1.13
CA GLY A 24 2.99 -8.12 2.00
C GLY A 24 1.53 -8.10 2.46
N MET A 25 0.95 -9.22 2.86
CA MET A 25 -0.45 -9.25 3.32
C MET A 25 -0.56 -9.41 4.83
N GLY A 26 -1.33 -8.53 5.46
CA GLY A 26 -1.53 -8.56 6.91
C GLY A 26 -0.24 -8.37 7.69
N GLY A 27 0.75 -7.68 7.12
CA GLY A 27 2.08 -7.55 7.72
C GLY A 27 3.08 -8.64 7.31
N GLU A 28 2.64 -9.71 6.62
CA GLU A 28 3.51 -10.81 6.23
C GLU A 28 4.11 -10.60 4.81
N PRO A 29 5.45 -10.57 4.67
CA PRO A 29 6.09 -10.40 3.36
C PRO A 29 5.71 -11.49 2.37
N GLY A 30 5.38 -11.11 1.13
CA GLY A 30 5.12 -12.07 0.05
C GLY A 30 3.83 -12.90 0.19
N ALA A 31 3.09 -12.74 1.28
CA ALA A 31 1.79 -13.37 1.49
C ALA A 31 0.70 -12.73 0.61
N GLY A 32 -0.35 -13.50 0.34
CA GLY A 32 -1.50 -13.07 -0.45
C GLY A 32 -1.59 -13.74 -1.83
N SER A 33 -2.79 -13.71 -2.38
CA SER A 33 -3.10 -14.08 -3.76
C SER A 33 -2.32 -13.23 -4.76
N THR A 34 -2.27 -13.68 -6.01
CA THR A 34 -1.65 -12.90 -7.11
C THR A 34 -2.25 -11.50 -7.24
N THR A 35 -3.55 -11.34 -6.98
CA THR A 35 -4.23 -10.04 -6.94
C THR A 35 -3.74 -9.17 -5.79
N GLU A 36 -3.72 -9.70 -4.57
CA GLU A 36 -3.24 -8.98 -3.38
C GLU A 36 -1.77 -8.55 -3.51
N ARG A 37 -0.95 -9.40 -4.14
CA ARG A 37 0.46 -9.08 -4.42
C ARG A 37 0.59 -7.90 -5.38
N LYS A 38 -0.22 -7.84 -6.45
CA LYS A 38 -0.23 -6.68 -7.37
C LYS A 38 -0.69 -5.41 -6.68
N GLN A 39 -1.71 -5.49 -5.83
CA GLN A 39 -2.17 -4.35 -5.02
C GLN A 39 -1.07 -3.85 -4.08
N GLY A 40 -0.38 -4.77 -3.40
CA GLY A 40 0.75 -4.44 -2.53
C GLY A 40 1.93 -3.82 -3.27
N GLN A 41 2.18 -4.20 -4.53
CA GLN A 41 3.23 -3.58 -5.36
C GLN A 41 2.91 -2.12 -5.69
N VAL A 42 1.66 -1.82 -6.06
CA VAL A 42 1.21 -0.45 -6.30
C VAL A 42 1.25 0.36 -5.00
N ALA A 43 0.76 -0.20 -3.90
CA ALA A 43 0.79 0.45 -2.59
C ALA A 43 2.23 0.75 -2.13
N ALA A 44 3.18 -0.16 -2.35
CA ALA A 44 4.57 0.04 -1.99
C ALA A 44 5.22 1.15 -2.83
N ALA A 45 4.88 1.24 -4.12
CA ALA A 45 5.32 2.33 -4.98
C ALA A 45 4.75 3.68 -4.52
N ILE A 46 3.46 3.74 -4.16
CA ILE A 46 2.85 4.94 -3.59
C ILE A 46 3.58 5.31 -2.28
N TYR A 47 3.70 4.37 -1.34
CA TYR A 47 4.36 4.56 -0.05
C TYR A 47 5.79 5.12 -0.18
N ALA A 48 6.59 4.55 -1.09
CA ALA A 48 7.97 4.98 -1.34
C ALA A 48 8.07 6.40 -1.93
N ASN A 49 7.07 6.84 -2.69
CA ASN A 49 7.05 8.15 -3.34
C ASN A 49 6.13 9.16 -2.62
N CYS A 50 5.68 8.88 -1.41
CA CYS A 50 4.71 9.70 -0.67
C CYS A 50 5.16 11.14 -0.39
N ALA A 51 6.46 11.43 -0.39
CA ALA A 51 6.95 12.80 -0.27
C ALA A 51 6.67 13.65 -1.52
N GLU A 52 6.48 13.01 -2.67
CA GLU A 52 6.27 13.65 -3.99
C GLU A 52 4.81 13.56 -4.46
N LEU A 53 3.99 12.72 -3.81
CA LEU A 53 2.59 12.53 -4.15
C LEU A 53 1.73 13.59 -3.44
N ASP A 54 1.44 14.67 -4.15
CA ASP A 54 0.41 15.64 -3.77
C ASP A 54 -0.98 15.06 -4.07
N ASN A 55 -1.90 15.14 -3.10
CA ASN A 55 -3.25 14.58 -3.19
C ASN A 55 -4.12 15.24 -4.27
N ASN A 56 -3.68 16.38 -4.81
CA ASN A 56 -4.31 17.06 -5.95
C ASN A 56 -4.26 16.23 -7.26
N LEU A 57 -3.51 15.12 -7.29
CA LEU A 57 -3.45 14.22 -8.45
C LEU A 57 -4.71 13.35 -8.62
N CYS A 58 -5.57 13.25 -7.60
CA CYS A 58 -6.77 12.39 -7.62
C CYS A 58 -8.07 13.07 -8.08
N ASP A 59 -8.03 14.36 -8.45
CA ASP A 59 -9.21 15.14 -8.85
C ASP A 59 -9.37 15.30 -10.38
N LEU A 60 -8.93 14.31 -11.17
CA LEU A 60 -9.03 14.30 -12.65
C LEU A 60 -10.18 13.44 -13.18
#